data_AF-A0AAY5EH91-F1
#
_entry.id   AF-A0AAY5EH91-F1
#
_cell.length_a   1.000
_cell.length_b   1.000
_cell.length_c   1.000
_cell.angle_alpha   90.00
_cell.angle_beta   90.00
_cell.angle_gamma   90.00
#
_symmetry.space_group_name_H-M   'P 1'
#
loop_
_entity.id
_entity.type
_entity.pdbx_description
1 polymer ?
#
loop_
_entity_poly.entity_id
_entity_poly.type
_entity_poly.pdbx_seq_one_letter_code
_entity_poly.pdbx_strand_id
1 'polypeptide(L)'
;PSLNHLLLFEVGSSVQLHIKGSIKPFKTLKWMHGRYFVLTYDQKLNKVEPGRSYNGRVKLDKDTYSLTLKSLQKNDSGVYIARSIDEEGENPIVQYKLSVLDPVESPILTPVHHQLSSDSCNVTLTCSGHNLTIRSNCSSDVCEEKKIESPGGIILSMYVSGSTIICNHSNPVSWKKSAIKEIKEICFSIGTDKCLQTQTHTNMHPIL
;
A
#
# COMPACT_ATOMS: atom_id res chain seq x y z
N PRO A 1 -5.13 16.92 26.24
CA PRO A 1 -4.56 15.78 25.50
C PRO A 1 -3.94 16.25 24.17
N SER A 2 -2.61 16.23 24.07
CA SER A 2 -1.90 16.51 22.83
C SER A 2 -2.33 15.52 21.74
N LEU A 3 -2.62 16.04 20.54
CA LEU A 3 -3.00 15.24 19.38
C LEU A 3 -1.85 14.29 19.03
N ASN A 4 -1.99 13.00 19.35
CA ASN A 4 -1.03 12.00 18.90
C ASN A 4 -1.07 11.92 17.36
N HIS A 5 0.13 11.82 16.78
CA HIS A 5 0.43 11.71 15.36
C HIS A 5 -0.50 10.71 14.63
N LEU A 6 -0.80 10.99 13.36
CA LEU A 6 -1.57 10.10 12.48
C LEU A 6 -0.86 8.75 12.36
N LEU A 7 -1.54 7.66 12.71
CA LEU A 7 -1.02 6.30 12.56
C LEU A 7 -1.57 5.67 11.29
N LEU A 8 -0.68 5.09 10.48
CA LEU A 8 -1.01 4.51 9.18
C LEU A 8 -0.94 2.99 9.26
N PHE A 9 -1.98 2.31 8.77
CA PHE A 9 -2.09 0.86 8.79
C PHE A 9 -2.57 0.30 7.45
N GLU A 10 -2.13 -0.90 7.11
CA GLU A 10 -2.64 -1.65 5.96
C GLU A 10 -3.97 -2.34 6.32
N VAL A 11 -4.91 -2.40 5.37
CA VAL A 11 -6.11 -3.25 5.51
C VAL A 11 -5.73 -4.69 5.85
N GLY A 12 -6.47 -5.31 6.75
CA GLY A 12 -6.24 -6.68 7.22
C GLY A 12 -5.22 -6.79 8.36
N SER A 13 -4.40 -5.77 8.59
CA SER A 13 -3.44 -5.74 9.71
C SER A 13 -4.12 -5.59 11.08
N SER A 14 -3.34 -5.53 12.16
CA SER A 14 -3.82 -5.33 13.53
C SER A 14 -3.04 -4.20 14.19
N VAL A 15 -3.69 -3.50 15.13
CA VAL A 15 -3.09 -2.40 15.90
C VAL A 15 -3.35 -2.59 17.39
N GLN A 16 -2.38 -2.18 18.22
CA GLN A 16 -2.56 -2.00 19.65
C GLN A 16 -2.49 -0.51 20.01
N LEU A 17 -3.55 0.01 20.62
CA LEU A 17 -3.66 1.38 21.11
C LEU A 17 -3.45 1.39 22.62
N HIS A 18 -2.35 1.99 23.03
CA HIS A 18 -1.90 1.94 24.41
C HIS A 18 -2.46 3.07 25.26
N ILE A 19 -2.68 2.80 26.54
CA ILE A 19 -2.84 3.84 27.54
C ILE A 19 -1.49 4.02 28.23
N LYS A 20 -0.92 5.23 28.15
CA LYS A 20 0.37 5.54 28.77
C LYS A 20 0.15 6.16 30.15
N GLY A 21 0.93 5.71 31.12
CA GLY A 21 0.91 6.22 32.49
C GLY A 21 -0.22 5.64 33.34
N SER A 22 -0.31 6.13 34.58
CA SER A 22 -1.33 5.70 35.52
C SER A 22 -2.67 6.37 35.20
N ILE A 23 -3.74 5.58 35.16
CA ILE A 23 -5.10 6.09 35.08
C ILE A 23 -5.70 6.25 36.48
N LYS A 24 -6.51 7.29 36.67
CA LYS A 24 -7.30 7.46 37.89
C LYS A 24 -8.22 6.24 38.09
N PRO A 25 -8.59 5.89 39.33
CA PRO A 25 -9.59 4.86 39.58
C PRO A 25 -10.89 5.13 38.82
N PHE A 26 -11.50 4.09 38.26
CA PHE A 26 -12.70 4.21 37.45
C PHE A 26 -13.65 3.04 37.72
N LYS A 27 -14.91 3.20 37.34
CA LYS A 27 -15.92 2.11 37.35
C LYS A 27 -16.01 1.45 35.99
N THR A 28 -15.93 2.26 34.94
CA THR A 28 -16.04 1.79 33.55
C THR A 28 -14.99 2.43 32.66
N LEU A 29 -14.38 1.65 31.77
CA LEU A 29 -13.55 2.12 30.67
C LEU A 29 -14.30 1.96 29.35
N LYS A 30 -14.21 2.97 28.48
CA LYS A 30 -14.77 2.94 27.12
C LYS A 30 -13.69 3.24 26.11
N TRP A 31 -13.63 2.44 25.05
CA TRP A 31 -12.96 2.81 23.81
C TRP A 31 -14.01 3.22 22.78
N MET A 32 -13.82 4.40 22.20
CA MET A 32 -14.73 5.01 21.23
C MET A 32 -14.03 5.19 19.89
N HIS A 33 -14.73 4.95 18.78
CA HIS A 33 -14.34 5.37 17.44
C HIS A 33 -15.37 6.39 16.95
N GLY A 34 -14.99 7.67 16.96
CA GLY A 34 -15.96 8.76 16.80
C GLY A 34 -17.08 8.65 17.85
N ARG A 35 -18.32 8.45 17.39
CA ARG A 35 -19.50 8.25 18.25
C ARG A 35 -19.82 6.79 18.57
N TYR A 36 -19.10 5.83 17.98
CA TYR A 36 -19.40 4.41 18.12
C TYR A 36 -18.56 3.76 19.21
N PHE A 37 -19.19 2.89 20.01
CA PHE A 37 -18.46 2.06 20.97
C PHE A 37 -17.60 1.05 20.23
N VAL A 38 -16.32 0.99 20.59
CA VAL A 38 -15.40 -0.08 20.19
C VAL A 38 -15.49 -1.22 21.19
N LEU A 39 -15.34 -0.89 22.48
CA LEU A 39 -15.65 -1.77 23.59
C LEU A 39 -15.92 -0.97 24.87
N THR A 40 -16.58 -1.62 25.82
CA THR A 40 -16.73 -1.16 27.21
C THR A 40 -16.15 -2.21 28.15
N TYR A 41 -15.53 -1.78 29.26
CA TYR A 41 -15.05 -2.65 30.32
C TYR A 41 -15.58 -2.18 31.68
N ASP A 42 -16.33 -3.05 32.35
CA ASP A 42 -16.78 -2.84 33.72
C ASP A 42 -15.79 -3.50 34.68
N GLN A 43 -15.15 -2.68 35.52
CA GLN A 43 -14.10 -3.15 36.42
C GLN A 43 -14.66 -4.02 37.56
N LYS A 44 -15.87 -3.73 38.06
CA LYS A 44 -16.49 -4.47 39.15
C LYS A 44 -16.93 -5.86 38.70
N LEU A 45 -17.49 -5.96 37.50
CA LEU A 45 -17.92 -7.23 36.90
C LEU A 45 -16.79 -7.97 36.18
N ASN A 46 -15.64 -7.32 36.02
CA ASN A 46 -14.50 -7.80 35.23
C ASN A 46 -14.92 -8.20 33.79
N LYS A 47 -15.89 -7.48 33.22
CA LYS A 47 -16.60 -7.84 31.98
C LYS A 47 -16.24 -6.87 30.85
N VAL A 48 -15.87 -7.42 29.70
CA VAL A 48 -15.62 -6.67 28.46
C VAL A 48 -16.78 -6.90 27.49
N GLU A 49 -17.35 -5.82 26.97
CA GLU A 49 -18.45 -5.83 26.00
C GLU A 49 -18.02 -5.12 24.71
N PRO A 50 -17.75 -5.85 23.63
CA PRO A 50 -17.45 -5.26 22.32
C PRO A 50 -18.65 -4.50 21.75
N GLY A 51 -18.38 -3.40 21.04
CA GLY A 51 -19.38 -2.77 20.18
C GLY A 51 -19.75 -3.67 19.00
N ARG A 52 -20.97 -3.53 18.49
CA ARG A 52 -21.54 -4.41 17.45
C ARG A 52 -20.62 -4.58 16.23
N SER A 53 -20.08 -3.49 15.68
CA SER A 53 -19.21 -3.49 14.50
C SER A 53 -17.78 -3.99 14.77
N TYR A 54 -17.44 -4.21 16.04
CA TYR A 54 -16.13 -4.63 16.50
C TYR A 54 -16.15 -6.03 17.13
N ASN A 55 -17.32 -6.67 17.18
CA ASN A 55 -17.47 -8.00 17.75
C ASN A 55 -16.54 -8.99 17.04
N GLY A 56 -15.80 -9.79 17.82
CA GLY A 56 -14.80 -10.72 17.30
C GLY A 56 -13.48 -10.09 16.82
N ARG A 57 -13.38 -8.76 16.76
CA ARG A 57 -12.17 -8.05 16.28
C ARG A 57 -11.37 -7.35 17.37
N VAL A 58 -11.91 -7.23 18.58
CA VAL A 58 -11.27 -6.48 19.66
C VAL A 58 -10.86 -7.35 20.85
N LYS A 59 -9.76 -6.96 21.48
CA LYS A 59 -9.31 -7.50 22.77
C LYS A 59 -8.87 -6.35 23.66
N LEU A 60 -9.24 -6.42 24.94
CA LEU A 60 -8.72 -5.54 25.97
C LEU A 60 -7.61 -6.28 26.73
N ASP A 61 -6.45 -5.64 26.85
CA ASP A 61 -5.47 -6.00 27.89
C ASP A 61 -5.96 -5.40 29.22
N LYS A 62 -6.23 -6.24 30.22
CA LYS A 62 -6.80 -5.79 31.50
C LYS A 62 -5.76 -5.21 32.45
N ASP A 63 -4.48 -5.45 32.20
CA ASP A 63 -3.39 -4.92 33.03
C ASP A 63 -3.01 -3.51 32.57
N THR A 64 -2.98 -3.29 31.24
CA THR A 64 -2.60 -2.01 30.64
C THR A 64 -3.77 -1.19 30.11
N TYR A 65 -4.97 -1.78 30.06
CA TYR A 65 -6.18 -1.19 29.48
C TYR A 65 -6.07 -0.85 27.98
N SER A 66 -5.05 -1.41 27.31
CA SER A 66 -4.77 -1.20 25.90
C SER A 66 -5.76 -1.96 25.02
N LEU A 67 -6.24 -1.31 23.96
CA LEU A 67 -7.11 -1.91 22.96
C LEU A 67 -6.26 -2.58 21.87
N THR A 68 -6.51 -3.85 21.58
CA THR A 68 -6.10 -4.47 20.33
C THR A 68 -7.28 -4.52 19.37
N LEU A 69 -7.13 -3.98 18.17
CA LEU A 69 -8.09 -4.09 17.07
C LEU A 69 -7.45 -4.89 15.93
N LYS A 70 -8.09 -6.00 15.57
CA LYS A 70 -7.63 -6.94 14.54
C LYS A 70 -8.41 -6.78 13.24
N SER A 71 -7.80 -7.25 12.15
CA SER A 71 -8.43 -7.29 10.82
C SER A 71 -8.98 -5.92 10.45
N LEU A 72 -8.09 -4.93 10.44
CA LEU A 72 -8.44 -3.53 10.15
C LEU A 72 -9.11 -3.38 8.79
N GLN A 73 -10.14 -2.55 8.76
CA GLN A 73 -10.92 -2.22 7.57
C GLN A 73 -10.75 -0.73 7.26
N LYS A 74 -10.97 -0.30 6.01
CA LYS A 74 -10.89 1.13 5.65
C LYS A 74 -11.75 2.03 6.53
N ASN A 75 -12.95 1.56 6.85
CA ASN A 75 -13.92 2.29 7.70
C ASN A 75 -13.54 2.32 9.18
N ASP A 76 -12.49 1.61 9.60
CA ASP A 76 -11.89 1.75 10.92
C ASP A 76 -10.97 2.97 11.01
N SER A 77 -10.74 3.69 9.90
CA SER A 77 -10.04 4.99 9.91
C SER A 77 -10.84 6.04 10.67
N GLY A 78 -10.15 6.83 11.50
CA GLY A 78 -10.77 7.90 12.27
C GLY A 78 -10.16 8.06 13.65
N VAL A 79 -10.88 8.77 14.52
CA VAL A 79 -10.39 9.13 15.85
C VAL A 79 -10.86 8.11 16.88
N TYR A 80 -9.91 7.51 17.58
CA TYR A 80 -10.14 6.60 18.70
C TYR A 80 -9.85 7.30 20.01
N ILE A 81 -10.75 7.20 20.98
CA ILE A 81 -10.61 7.83 22.29
C ILE A 81 -10.90 6.79 23.37
N ALA A 82 -9.97 6.65 24.32
CA ALA A 82 -10.24 5.95 25.58
C ALA A 82 -10.79 6.94 26.61
N ARG A 83 -11.85 6.56 27.33
CA ARG A 83 -12.50 7.36 28.36
C ARG A 83 -12.75 6.52 29.60
N SER A 84 -12.48 7.07 30.77
CA SER A 84 -12.84 6.46 32.06
C SER A 84 -14.10 7.12 32.59
N ILE A 85 -14.93 6.35 33.27
CA ILE A 85 -16.12 6.83 33.97
C ILE A 85 -15.97 6.52 35.45
N ASP A 86 -16.05 7.56 36.26
CA ASP A 86 -15.99 7.52 37.72
C ASP A 86 -17.22 8.24 38.31
N GLU A 87 -17.14 8.69 39.56
CA GLU A 87 -18.22 9.42 40.24
C GLU A 87 -18.37 10.87 39.79
N GLU A 88 -17.29 11.45 39.25
CA GLU A 88 -17.24 12.83 38.75
C GLU A 88 -17.73 12.91 37.30
N GLY A 89 -17.72 11.78 36.58
CA GLY A 89 -18.29 11.65 35.25
C GLY A 89 -17.33 10.97 34.28
N GLU A 90 -17.40 11.37 33.00
CA GLU A 90 -16.59 10.79 31.94
C GLU A 90 -15.35 11.64 31.62
N ASN A 91 -14.17 11.05 31.77
CA ASN A 91 -12.88 11.70 31.61
C ASN A 91 -12.10 11.10 30.42
N PRO A 92 -11.61 11.91 29.45
CA PRO A 92 -10.79 11.41 28.35
C PRO A 92 -9.39 11.04 28.84
N ILE A 93 -8.86 9.90 28.37
CA ILE A 93 -7.56 9.37 28.78
C ILE A 93 -6.52 9.56 27.67
N VAL A 94 -6.78 8.99 26.50
CA VAL A 94 -5.89 9.04 25.34
C VAL A 94 -6.69 9.13 24.05
N GLN A 95 -6.08 9.75 23.04
CA GLN A 95 -6.63 9.85 21.70
C GLN A 95 -5.61 9.37 20.66
N TYR A 96 -6.11 8.67 19.65
CA TYR A 96 -5.37 8.24 18.46
C TYR A 96 -6.14 8.63 17.20
N LYS A 97 -5.43 8.95 16.12
CA LYS A 97 -6.01 9.11 14.79
C LYS A 97 -5.44 8.03 13.88
N LEU A 98 -6.30 7.15 13.37
CA LEU A 98 -5.95 6.07 12.46
C LEU A 98 -6.30 6.43 11.02
N SER A 99 -5.45 6.03 10.07
CA SER A 99 -5.77 5.93 8.66
C SER A 99 -5.41 4.54 8.16
N VAL A 100 -6.40 3.81 7.67
CA VAL A 100 -6.26 2.46 7.14
C VAL A 100 -6.30 2.54 5.61
N LEU A 101 -5.22 2.14 4.96
CA LEU A 101 -5.01 2.24 3.52
C LEU A 101 -5.04 0.85 2.88
N ASP A 102 -5.52 0.77 1.64
CA ASP A 102 -5.34 -0.45 0.84
C ASP A 102 -3.87 -0.66 0.53
N PRO A 103 -3.44 -1.92 0.40
CA PRO A 103 -2.17 -2.19 -0.25
C PRO A 103 -2.19 -1.72 -1.70
N VAL A 104 -1.03 -1.31 -2.21
CA VAL A 104 -0.87 -0.98 -3.62
C VAL A 104 -0.98 -2.20 -4.51
N GLU A 105 -1.54 -2.01 -5.70
CA GLU A 105 -1.52 -3.00 -6.77
C GLU A 105 -0.11 -3.10 -7.38
N SER A 106 0.18 -4.27 -7.96
CA SER A 106 1.43 -4.49 -8.68
C SER A 106 1.50 -3.54 -9.88
N PRO A 107 2.60 -2.79 -10.06
CA PRO A 107 2.70 -1.89 -11.19
C PRO A 107 2.90 -2.66 -12.49
N ILE A 108 2.50 -2.05 -13.61
CA ILE A 108 2.63 -2.60 -14.95
C ILE A 108 3.84 -1.95 -15.61
N LEU A 109 4.83 -2.76 -15.96
CA LEU A 109 6.01 -2.34 -16.72
C LEU A 109 5.91 -2.89 -18.14
N THR A 110 5.80 -2.01 -19.13
CA THR A 110 5.53 -2.38 -20.52
C THR A 110 6.47 -1.66 -21.50
N PRO A 111 7.01 -2.37 -22.50
CA PRO A 111 7.65 -1.74 -23.65
C PRO A 111 6.61 -1.15 -24.60
N VAL A 112 6.75 0.12 -24.93
CA VAL A 112 5.80 0.86 -25.81
C VAL A 112 6.39 1.15 -27.18
N HIS A 113 7.71 1.36 -27.25
CA HIS A 113 8.41 1.57 -28.51
C HIS A 113 9.77 0.89 -28.45
N HIS A 114 10.24 0.38 -29.58
CA HIS A 114 11.57 -0.21 -29.70
C HIS A 114 12.20 0.18 -31.04
N GLN A 115 13.50 0.43 -31.02
CA GLN A 115 14.33 0.60 -32.21
C GLN A 115 15.54 -0.30 -32.06
N LEU A 116 15.69 -1.21 -33.03
CA LEU A 116 16.84 -2.09 -33.12
C LEU A 116 17.76 -1.58 -34.23
N SER A 117 19.03 -1.42 -33.90
CA SER A 117 20.13 -1.24 -34.85
C SER A 117 21.16 -2.36 -34.66
N SER A 118 22.18 -2.43 -35.50
CA SER A 118 23.23 -3.46 -35.44
C SER A 118 23.87 -3.59 -34.05
N ASP A 119 24.03 -2.47 -33.35
CA ASP A 119 24.81 -2.39 -32.11
C ASP A 119 24.02 -1.84 -30.91
N SER A 120 22.79 -1.34 -31.12
CA SER A 120 21.99 -0.76 -30.04
C SER A 120 20.50 -1.13 -30.11
N CYS A 121 19.95 -1.39 -28.93
CA CYS A 121 18.54 -1.64 -28.68
C CYS A 121 18.02 -0.50 -27.81
N ASN A 122 17.22 0.39 -28.40
CA ASN A 122 16.58 1.49 -27.70
C ASN A 122 15.11 1.13 -27.44
N VAL A 123 14.70 1.08 -26.19
CA VAL A 123 13.33 0.75 -25.78
C VAL A 123 12.77 1.86 -24.94
N THR A 124 11.58 2.33 -25.29
CA THR A 124 10.79 3.21 -24.43
C THR A 124 9.90 2.35 -23.56
N LEU A 125 10.16 2.35 -22.26
CA LEU A 125 9.36 1.66 -21.25
C LEU A 125 8.36 2.61 -20.62
N THR A 126 7.18 2.07 -20.33
CA THR A 126 6.16 2.72 -19.51
C THR A 126 5.93 1.90 -18.25
N CYS A 127 6.09 2.55 -17.11
CA CYS A 127 5.82 2.04 -15.77
C CYS A 127 4.56 2.75 -15.29
N SER A 128 3.50 2.00 -15.00
CA SER A 128 2.22 2.53 -14.51
C SER A 128 1.77 1.83 -13.23
N GLY A 129 1.18 2.60 -12.32
CA GLY A 129 0.62 2.10 -11.07
C GLY A 129 -0.43 3.07 -10.56
N HIS A 130 -1.63 2.56 -10.27
CA HIS A 130 -2.80 3.41 -10.00
C HIS A 130 -2.97 4.46 -11.12
N ASN A 131 -3.12 5.74 -10.78
CA ASN A 131 -3.26 6.87 -11.70
C ASN A 131 -1.91 7.52 -12.06
N LEU A 132 -0.79 6.88 -11.75
CA LEU A 132 0.56 7.41 -11.99
C LEU A 132 1.18 6.67 -13.18
N THR A 133 1.96 7.40 -14.00
CA THR A 133 2.67 6.82 -15.14
C THR A 133 3.99 7.53 -15.35
N ILE A 134 5.05 6.74 -15.51
CA ILE A 134 6.40 7.17 -15.85
C ILE A 134 6.77 6.53 -17.18
N ARG A 135 7.41 7.32 -18.06
CA ARG A 135 8.03 6.83 -19.28
C ARG A 135 9.53 7.07 -19.26
N SER A 136 10.33 6.05 -19.55
CA SER A 136 11.79 6.17 -19.66
C SER A 136 12.29 5.54 -20.94
N ASN A 137 13.32 6.14 -21.52
CA ASN A 137 14.04 5.58 -22.66
C ASN A 137 15.23 4.83 -22.11
N CYS A 138 15.38 3.59 -22.58
CA CYS A 138 16.45 2.71 -22.20
C CYS A 138 17.28 2.36 -23.43
N SER A 139 18.60 2.31 -23.27
CA SER A 139 19.51 1.79 -24.29
C SER A 139 20.29 0.61 -23.71
N SER A 140 20.05 -0.58 -24.24
CA SER A 140 20.44 -1.84 -23.58
C SER A 140 19.97 -1.84 -22.12
N ASP A 141 20.78 -2.20 -21.13
CA ASP A 141 20.32 -2.24 -19.72
C ASP A 141 20.44 -0.90 -18.99
N VAL A 142 20.65 0.21 -19.70
CA VAL A 142 20.75 1.56 -19.12
C VAL A 142 19.46 2.32 -19.36
N CYS A 143 18.76 2.71 -18.29
CA CYS A 143 17.55 3.54 -18.34
C CYS A 143 17.73 4.80 -17.48
N GLU A 144 17.05 5.88 -17.84
CA GLU A 144 16.90 7.04 -16.95
C GLU A 144 16.06 6.65 -15.73
N GLU A 145 16.61 6.84 -14.53
CA GLU A 145 15.87 6.67 -13.28
C GLU A 145 14.85 7.79 -13.11
N LYS A 146 13.61 7.42 -12.79
CA LYS A 146 12.51 8.38 -12.60
C LYS A 146 11.71 8.02 -11.37
N LYS A 147 11.25 9.05 -10.66
CA LYS A 147 10.37 8.93 -9.50
C LYS A 147 9.35 10.06 -9.53
N ILE A 148 8.08 9.72 -9.32
CA ILE A 148 7.00 10.68 -9.11
C ILE A 148 6.25 10.33 -7.82
N GLU A 149 5.73 11.35 -7.16
CA GLU A 149 5.00 11.22 -5.91
C GLU A 149 3.70 12.03 -5.99
N SER A 150 2.59 11.42 -5.62
CA SER A 150 1.29 12.09 -5.54
C SER A 150 1.15 12.83 -4.20
N PRO A 151 0.25 13.83 -4.11
CA PRO A 151 -0.05 14.50 -2.84
C PRO A 151 -0.52 13.55 -1.72
N GLY A 152 -1.01 12.35 -2.07
CA GLY A 152 -1.45 11.31 -1.13
C GLY A 152 -0.33 10.39 -0.65
N GLY A 153 0.94 10.67 -0.98
CA GLY A 153 2.09 9.84 -0.61
C GLY A 153 2.20 8.53 -1.41
N ILE A 154 1.54 8.46 -2.58
CA ILE A 154 1.72 7.34 -3.51
C ILE A 154 2.95 7.66 -4.36
N ILE A 155 3.90 6.75 -4.38
CA ILE A 155 5.17 6.87 -5.11
C ILE A 155 5.18 5.83 -6.23
N LEU A 156 5.56 6.27 -7.43
CA LEU A 156 5.93 5.39 -8.54
C LEU A 156 7.37 5.70 -8.93
N SER A 157 8.22 4.69 -9.01
CA SER A 157 9.60 4.84 -9.44
C SER A 157 10.01 3.76 -10.44
N MET A 158 10.95 4.10 -11.32
CA MET A 158 11.56 3.18 -12.26
C MET A 158 13.06 3.38 -12.25
N TYR A 159 13.82 2.31 -12.03
CA TYR A 159 15.27 2.34 -11.91
C TYR A 159 15.87 1.00 -12.38
N VAL A 160 17.18 0.96 -12.56
CA VAL A 160 17.92 -0.24 -12.95
C VAL A 160 18.69 -0.77 -11.74
N SER A 161 18.62 -2.08 -11.51
CA SER A 161 19.43 -2.79 -10.53
C SER A 161 20.09 -4.00 -11.20
N GLY A 162 21.41 -3.93 -11.40
CA GLY A 162 22.13 -4.89 -12.24
C GLY A 162 21.67 -4.78 -13.70
N SER A 163 21.24 -5.89 -14.30
CA SER A 163 20.61 -5.94 -15.64
C SER A 163 19.07 -5.99 -15.59
N THR A 164 18.49 -5.70 -14.41
CA THR A 164 17.03 -5.74 -14.21
C THR A 164 16.48 -4.34 -14.08
N ILE A 165 15.48 -4.03 -14.89
CA ILE A 165 14.70 -2.81 -14.74
C ILE A 165 13.57 -3.09 -13.77
N ILE A 166 13.42 -2.20 -12.80
CA ILE A 166 12.44 -2.35 -11.74
C ILE A 166 11.50 -1.15 -11.81
N CYS A 167 10.21 -1.43 -11.87
CA CYS A 167 9.14 -0.47 -11.67
C CYS A 167 8.54 -0.76 -10.29
N ASN A 168 8.62 0.21 -9.38
CA ASN A 168 8.14 0.11 -8.01
C ASN A 168 6.98 1.08 -7.78
N HIS A 169 5.88 0.56 -7.24
CA HIS A 169 4.72 1.33 -6.81
C HIS A 169 4.55 1.14 -5.32
N SER A 170 4.42 2.22 -4.57
CA SER A 170 4.33 2.18 -3.11
C SER A 170 3.43 3.25 -2.54
N ASN A 171 2.85 2.98 -1.38
CA ASN A 171 2.21 3.95 -0.51
C ASN A 171 2.84 3.84 0.90
N PRO A 172 2.41 4.63 1.89
CA PRO A 172 3.05 4.60 3.21
C PRO A 172 3.00 3.25 3.96
N VAL A 173 2.14 2.30 3.53
CA VAL A 173 1.92 1.04 4.24
C VAL A 173 2.37 -0.19 3.44
N SER A 174 2.57 -0.07 2.13
CA SER A 174 2.83 -1.21 1.24
C SER A 174 3.60 -0.82 -0.01
N TRP A 175 4.27 -1.79 -0.63
CA TRP A 175 4.94 -1.62 -1.91
C TRP A 175 4.88 -2.91 -2.74
N LYS A 176 4.88 -2.74 -4.06
CA LYS A 176 4.95 -3.82 -5.05
C LYS A 176 5.86 -3.42 -6.19
N LYS A 177 6.48 -4.41 -6.83
CA LYS A 177 7.35 -4.21 -7.98
C LYS A 177 6.98 -5.11 -9.14
N SER A 178 7.19 -4.61 -10.35
CA SER A 178 7.35 -5.42 -11.56
C SER A 178 8.75 -5.20 -12.12
N ALA A 179 9.22 -6.18 -12.86
CA ALA A 179 10.58 -6.17 -13.37
C ALA A 179 10.66 -6.80 -14.75
N ILE A 180 11.54 -6.25 -15.59
CA ILE A 180 11.97 -6.90 -16.82
C ILE A 180 13.47 -7.15 -16.68
N LYS A 181 13.87 -8.41 -16.90
CA LYS A 181 15.28 -8.78 -17.01
C LYS A 181 15.69 -8.63 -18.47
N GLU A 182 16.91 -8.13 -18.69
CA GLU A 182 17.58 -8.13 -20.00
C GLU A 182 16.76 -7.49 -21.12
N ILE A 183 16.95 -6.18 -21.37
CA ILE A 183 16.20 -5.47 -22.43
C ILE A 183 16.40 -6.13 -23.80
N LYS A 184 17.57 -6.71 -24.02
CA LYS A 184 17.91 -7.38 -25.26
C LYS A 184 16.87 -8.44 -25.65
N GLU A 185 16.35 -9.22 -24.70
CA GLU A 185 15.32 -10.22 -24.97
C GLU A 185 14.03 -9.61 -25.53
N ILE A 186 13.61 -8.44 -25.04
CA ILE A 186 12.46 -7.67 -25.56
C ILE A 186 12.68 -7.29 -27.02
N CYS A 187 13.88 -6.81 -27.34
CA CYS A 187 14.26 -6.41 -28.69
C CYS A 187 14.30 -7.60 -29.67
N PHE A 188 14.78 -8.75 -29.24
CA PHE A 188 14.86 -9.95 -30.09
C PHE A 188 13.50 -10.62 -30.30
N SER A 189 12.66 -10.69 -29.27
CA SER A 189 11.34 -11.36 -29.34
C SER A 189 10.30 -10.60 -30.19
N ILE A 190 10.41 -9.27 -30.31
CA ILE A 190 9.50 -8.47 -31.15
C ILE A 190 10.04 -8.35 -32.60
N GLY A 191 11.36 -8.48 -32.80
CA GLY A 191 11.97 -8.52 -34.13
C GLY A 191 11.57 -9.76 -34.95
N THR A 192 11.31 -10.89 -34.30
CA THR A 192 10.87 -12.13 -34.95
C THR A 192 9.43 -12.07 -35.46
N ASP A 193 8.53 -11.35 -34.79
CA ASP A 193 7.14 -11.16 -35.25
C ASP A 193 7.06 -10.34 -36.54
N LYS A 194 7.96 -9.36 -36.72
CA LYS A 194 8.06 -8.59 -37.97
C LYS A 194 8.69 -9.38 -39.12
N CYS A 195 9.60 -10.32 -38.83
CA CYS A 195 10.17 -11.20 -39.86
C CYS A 195 9.18 -12.28 -40.34
N LEU A 196 8.22 -12.70 -39.51
CA LEU A 196 7.19 -13.64 -39.95
C LEU A 196 6.19 -13.03 -40.94
N GLN A 197 5.99 -11.69 -40.90
CA GLN A 197 5.08 -11.00 -41.81
C GLN A 197 5.68 -10.65 -43.18
N THR A 198 7.00 -10.74 -43.35
CA THR A 198 7.68 -10.41 -44.63
C THR A 198 8.04 -11.62 -45.49
N GLN A 199 7.72 -12.85 -45.07
CA GLN A 199 8.05 -14.08 -45.81
C GLN A 199 6.90 -14.70 -46.64
N THR A 200 5.84 -13.96 -46.97
CA THR A 200 4.78 -14.45 -47.87
C THR A 200 4.59 -13.57 -49.09
N HIS A 201 5.60 -13.47 -49.96
CA HIS A 201 5.39 -13.17 -51.38
C HIS A 201 6.51 -13.83 -52.21
N THR A 202 6.47 -15.16 -52.31
CA THR A 202 6.96 -15.84 -53.50
C THR A 202 6.04 -15.49 -54.65
N ASN A 203 6.57 -14.95 -55.75
CA ASN A 203 5.96 -15.13 -57.06
C ASN A 203 7.03 -15.31 -58.13
N MET A 204 6.81 -16.39 -58.89
CA MET A 204 7.63 -16.94 -59.95
C MET A 204 7.84 -15.97 -61.10
N HIS A 205 9.04 -16.04 -61.67
CA HIS A 205 9.33 -15.60 -63.03
C HIS A 205 8.46 -16.34 -64.06
N PRO A 206 7.86 -15.65 -65.04
CA PRO A 206 7.56 -16.26 -66.33
C PRO A 206 8.79 -16.18 -67.22
N ILE A 207 9.09 -17.32 -67.83
CA ILE A 207 9.97 -17.48 -68.99
C ILE A 207 9.22 -16.90 -70.21
N LEU A 208 9.85 -15.98 -70.95
CA LEU A 208 9.87 -15.98 -72.42
C LEU A 208 11.11 -15.21 -72.90
#